data_AF-A0A7N0UK54-F1
#
_entry.id   AF-A0A7N0UK54-F1
#
_cell.length_a   1.000
_cell.length_b   1.000
_cell.length_c   1.000
_cell.angle_alpha   90.00
_cell.angle_beta   90.00
_cell.angle_gamma   90.00
#
_symmetry.space_group_name_H-M   'P 1'
#
loop_
_entity.id
_entity.type
_entity.pdbx_description
1 polymer ?
#
loop_
_entity_poly.entity_id
_entity_poly.type
_entity_poly.pdbx_seq_one_letter_code
_entity_poly.pdbx_strand_id
1 'polypeptide(L)'
;MCPHIKLPMILNPNPQLIRSRTNLSVLANMGLHRCTPRPDNATTESFKTNLNDLLTTLQQQAPLSNGFCNATAGESSDKLYGLAQCKGDLWSEDCASCLRDSVSVAFNTCTNSNRTALWFRWCFLRYSDEDFFGRWEGVLGGISYGNASADNLTVAAKGKSLMAELAAGVPSEPLMFKAGFVDVGDAGKRYGLAQCNRDLNASSCGQCLTAQVEFLDQVLGNNSMVDVISNGCNMWYNSYQFYRNSSSIPAQGPPPSTPPVMAGPPPPANASPQTPPPSAAPRQLQSSFTVVAVMTLLLLLLSSSAL
;
A
#
# COMPACT_ATOMS: atom_id res chain seq x y z
N MET A 1 -10.36 4.42 -6.81
CA MET A 1 -9.08 5.04 -7.18
C MET A 1 -8.57 5.90 -6.04
N CYS A 2 -7.26 5.88 -5.82
CA CYS A 2 -6.58 6.72 -4.84
C CYS A 2 -6.93 8.19 -5.07
N PRO A 3 -7.22 8.97 -4.01
CA PRO A 3 -7.33 10.40 -4.16
C PRO A 3 -5.97 10.93 -4.66
N HIS A 4 -5.98 11.70 -5.75
CA HIS A 4 -4.79 12.37 -6.27
C HIS A 4 -4.39 13.52 -5.33
N ILE A 5 -3.83 13.18 -4.17
CA ILE A 5 -3.24 14.18 -3.28
C ILE A 5 -1.76 14.28 -3.68
N LYS A 6 -1.40 15.36 -4.40
CA LYS A 6 0.00 15.77 -4.55
C LYS A 6 0.50 16.24 -3.19
N LEU A 7 0.86 15.31 -2.31
CA LEU A 7 1.67 15.65 -1.15
C LEU A 7 3.10 15.93 -1.64
N PRO A 8 3.73 17.03 -1.23
CA PRO A 8 5.16 17.18 -1.43
C PRO A 8 5.86 15.99 -0.77
N MET A 9 6.81 15.37 -1.48
CA MET A 9 7.70 14.36 -0.90
C MET A 9 8.45 14.99 0.29
N ILE A 10 7.91 14.82 1.50
CA ILE A 10 8.70 14.98 2.71
C ILE A 10 9.18 13.58 3.08
N LEU A 11 10.16 13.10 2.32
CA LEU A 11 11.09 12.10 2.83
C LEU A 11 11.98 12.83 3.84
N ASN A 12 11.52 12.87 5.10
CA ASN A 12 12.45 13.09 6.20
C ASN A 12 12.31 11.90 7.16
N PRO A 13 13.20 10.89 7.06
CA PRO A 13 13.30 9.89 8.09
C PRO A 13 13.91 10.57 9.32
N ASN A 14 13.07 11.13 10.20
CA ASN A 14 13.56 11.56 11.51
C ASN A 14 13.86 10.30 12.35
N PRO A 15 15.13 10.00 12.69
CA PRO A 15 15.49 8.75 13.35
C PRO A 15 15.14 8.71 14.85
N GLN A 16 14.51 9.76 15.40
CA GLN A 16 14.48 9.97 16.86
C GLN A 16 13.12 9.82 17.53
N LEU A 17 12.18 9.11 16.93
CA LEU A 17 10.98 8.62 17.63
C LEU A 17 10.80 7.11 17.46
N ILE A 18 11.91 6.38 17.60
CA ILE A 18 11.88 4.95 17.91
C ILE A 18 11.52 4.83 19.39
N ARG A 19 10.23 4.95 19.72
CA ARG A 19 9.73 4.44 21.00
C ARG A 19 9.80 2.91 20.95
N SER A 20 10.78 2.39 21.67
CA SER A 20 11.01 0.99 22.02
C SER A 20 9.81 0.05 21.82
N ARG A 21 9.82 -0.67 20.70
CA ARG A 21 9.41 -2.08 20.61
C ARG A 21 10.54 -2.82 19.91
N THR A 22 11.66 -2.90 20.59
CA THR A 22 12.86 -3.61 20.15
C THR A 22 12.51 -5.08 19.85
N ASN A 23 12.97 -5.55 18.68
CA ASN A 23 13.01 -6.95 18.21
C ASN A 23 11.79 -7.63 17.57
N LEU A 24 10.69 -6.95 17.23
CA LEU A 24 9.59 -7.57 16.45
C LEU A 24 9.57 -7.21 14.95
N SER A 25 10.25 -6.15 14.53
CA SER A 25 10.15 -5.61 13.16
C SER A 25 11.08 -6.25 12.12
N VAL A 26 12.17 -6.91 12.52
CA VAL A 26 13.22 -7.33 11.57
C VAL A 26 13.18 -8.82 11.23
N LEU A 27 12.48 -9.67 11.99
CA LEU A 27 12.51 -11.13 11.79
C LEU A 27 11.13 -11.79 11.60
N ALA A 28 10.03 -11.04 11.54
CA ALA A 28 8.67 -11.60 11.39
C ALA A 28 7.95 -11.24 10.07
N ASN A 29 8.62 -10.54 9.14
CA ASN A 29 8.01 -9.98 7.93
C ASN A 29 8.48 -10.68 6.63
N MET A 30 8.64 -12.01 6.65
CA MET A 30 8.88 -12.78 5.42
C MET A 30 7.57 -12.82 4.61
N GLY A 31 7.34 -11.80 3.80
CA GLY A 31 6.23 -11.75 2.86
C GLY A 31 6.39 -12.80 1.77
N LEU A 32 5.31 -13.53 1.49
CA LEU A 32 5.27 -14.41 0.32
C LEU A 32 5.17 -13.52 -0.93
N HIS A 33 5.94 -13.84 -1.96
CA HIS A 33 5.98 -13.03 -3.17
C HIS A 33 5.87 -13.90 -4.42
N ARG A 34 5.23 -13.34 -5.45
CA ARG A 34 5.23 -13.87 -6.80
C ARG A 34 5.65 -12.75 -7.73
N CYS A 35 6.79 -12.91 -8.37
CA CYS A 35 7.34 -11.98 -9.34
C CYS A 35 7.27 -12.63 -10.73
N THR A 36 6.69 -11.97 -11.72
CA THR A 36 6.67 -12.44 -13.11
C THR A 36 7.32 -11.38 -13.99
N PRO A 37 8.43 -11.70 -14.68
CA PRO A 37 9.09 -10.77 -15.60
C PRO A 37 8.35 -10.65 -16.94
N ARG A 38 8.45 -9.46 -17.56
CA ARG A 38 8.09 -9.27 -18.98
C ARG A 38 9.32 -9.54 -19.83
N PRO A 39 9.23 -10.37 -20.88
CA PRO A 39 10.36 -10.61 -21.77
C PRO A 39 10.89 -9.34 -22.46
N ASP A 40 10.02 -8.38 -22.79
CA ASP A 40 10.37 -7.35 -23.78
C ASP A 40 10.30 -5.87 -23.32
N ASN A 41 9.57 -5.52 -22.23
CA ASN A 41 9.33 -4.11 -21.82
C ASN A 41 9.54 -3.78 -20.32
N ALA A 42 9.79 -4.75 -19.42
CA ALA A 42 9.92 -4.45 -17.98
C ALA A 42 11.22 -3.73 -17.58
N THR A 43 12.01 -3.30 -18.56
CA THR A 43 13.34 -2.71 -18.41
C THR A 43 13.44 -1.28 -18.94
N THR A 44 12.40 -0.72 -19.58
CA THR A 44 12.44 0.66 -20.07
C THR A 44 12.45 1.65 -18.92
N GLU A 45 13.12 2.80 -19.09
CA GLU A 45 13.15 3.86 -18.07
C GLU A 45 11.75 4.45 -17.81
N SER A 46 10.88 4.47 -18.83
CA SER A 46 9.48 4.87 -18.69
C SER A 46 8.70 3.90 -17.80
N PHE A 47 8.85 2.59 -18.00
CA PHE A 47 8.22 1.57 -17.17
C PHE A 47 8.67 1.69 -15.71
N LYS A 48 9.98 1.82 -15.46
CA LYS A 48 10.52 1.99 -14.10
C LYS A 48 9.98 3.23 -13.42
N THR A 49 9.89 4.35 -14.15
CA THR A 49 9.33 5.61 -13.63
C THR A 49 7.86 5.43 -13.26
N ASN A 50 7.05 4.85 -14.16
CA ASN A 50 5.63 4.60 -13.91
C ASN A 50 5.41 3.64 -12.74
N LEU A 51 6.24 2.60 -12.62
CA LEU A 51 6.19 1.67 -11.48
C LEU A 51 6.53 2.39 -10.17
N ASN A 52 7.56 3.23 -10.17
CA ASN A 52 7.93 4.02 -9.00
C ASN A 52 6.80 4.96 -8.56
N ASP A 53 6.18 5.66 -9.50
CA ASP A 53 5.05 6.55 -9.23
C ASP A 53 3.84 5.78 -8.69
N LEU A 54 3.53 4.62 -9.28
CA LEU A 54 2.46 3.74 -8.81
C LEU A 54 2.70 3.27 -7.38
N LEU A 55 3.86 2.68 -7.09
CA LEU A 55 4.18 2.13 -5.78
C LEU A 55 4.24 3.22 -4.70
N THR A 56 4.81 4.38 -5.03
CA THR A 56 4.83 5.56 -4.14
C THR A 56 3.41 6.02 -3.80
N THR A 57 2.54 6.11 -4.81
CA THR A 57 1.14 6.49 -4.62
C THR A 57 0.43 5.50 -3.69
N LEU A 58 0.56 4.21 -3.95
CA LEU A 58 -0.08 3.17 -3.15
C LEU A 58 0.39 3.17 -1.69
N GLN A 59 1.71 3.27 -1.48
CA GLN A 59 2.32 3.31 -0.14
C GLN A 59 1.83 4.50 0.69
N GLN A 60 1.69 5.68 0.06
CA GLN A 60 1.30 6.91 0.76
C GLN A 60 -0.21 6.99 0.99
N GLN A 61 -1.01 6.60 -0.01
CA GLN A 61 -2.45 6.87 0.00
C GLN A 61 -3.26 5.77 0.68
N ALA A 62 -2.83 4.50 0.63
CA ALA A 62 -3.57 3.41 1.29
C ALA A 62 -3.71 3.62 2.81
N PRO A 63 -2.66 3.98 3.58
CA PRO A 63 -2.79 4.24 5.01
C PRO A 63 -3.75 5.39 5.37
N LEU A 64 -3.87 6.38 4.48
CA LEU A 64 -4.77 7.53 4.61
C LEU A 64 -6.21 7.20 4.16
N SER A 65 -6.39 6.11 3.43
CA SER A 65 -7.65 5.68 2.82
C SER A 65 -8.20 4.42 3.51
N ASN A 66 -8.16 4.41 4.84
CA ASN A 66 -8.57 3.27 5.68
C ASN A 66 -7.86 1.95 5.33
N GLY A 67 -6.62 2.01 4.83
CA GLY A 67 -5.82 0.85 4.49
C GLY A 67 -6.12 0.22 3.13
N PHE A 68 -6.67 0.95 2.15
CA PHE A 68 -6.78 0.44 0.76
C PHE A 68 -6.66 1.56 -0.25
N CYS A 69 -6.00 1.25 -1.35
CA CYS A 69 -5.91 2.14 -2.48
C CYS A 69 -5.70 1.34 -3.76
N ASN A 70 -6.28 1.79 -4.86
CA ASN A 70 -5.93 1.33 -6.20
C ASN A 70 -5.59 2.52 -7.11
N ALA A 71 -4.60 2.34 -7.96
CA ALA A 71 -4.07 3.38 -8.83
C ALA A 71 -3.61 2.79 -10.16
N THR A 72 -3.50 3.67 -11.14
CA THR A 72 -2.91 3.38 -12.44
C THR A 72 -1.81 4.39 -12.73
N ALA A 73 -0.74 3.97 -13.39
CA ALA A 73 0.34 4.85 -13.81
C ALA A 73 0.79 4.50 -15.23
N GLY A 74 1.27 5.49 -15.97
CA GLY A 74 1.68 5.29 -17.36
C GLY A 74 0.52 5.16 -18.35
N GLU A 75 0.88 5.04 -19.63
CA GLU A 75 -0.05 4.94 -20.76
C GLU A 75 0.41 3.86 -21.74
N SER A 76 -0.52 3.41 -22.60
CA SER A 76 -0.23 2.45 -23.68
C SER A 76 0.54 1.20 -23.22
N SER A 77 1.74 0.94 -23.77
CA SER A 77 2.53 -0.26 -23.46
C SER A 77 3.14 -0.28 -22.06
N ASP A 78 3.20 0.87 -21.40
CA ASP A 78 3.86 1.08 -20.10
C ASP A 78 2.84 1.38 -19.00
N LYS A 79 1.54 1.16 -19.29
CA LYS A 79 0.45 1.30 -18.33
C LYS A 79 0.50 0.18 -17.30
N LEU A 80 0.39 0.57 -16.04
CA LEU A 80 0.37 -0.31 -14.88
C LEU A 80 -0.89 -0.10 -14.08
N TYR A 81 -1.40 -1.19 -13.51
CA TYR A 81 -2.51 -1.25 -12.57
C TYR A 81 -1.95 -1.75 -11.25
N GLY A 82 -2.33 -1.14 -10.13
CA GLY A 82 -1.89 -1.61 -8.83
C GLY A 82 -2.88 -1.32 -7.72
N LEU A 83 -2.84 -2.16 -6.69
CA LEU A 83 -3.54 -1.93 -5.44
C LEU A 83 -2.65 -2.27 -4.24
N ALA A 84 -2.95 -1.62 -3.13
CA ALA A 84 -2.41 -1.91 -1.82
C ALA A 84 -3.58 -2.08 -0.85
N GLN A 85 -3.51 -3.07 0.01
CA GLN A 85 -4.51 -3.31 1.05
C GLN A 85 -3.87 -3.78 2.34
N CYS A 86 -4.16 -3.10 3.44
CA CYS A 86 -3.79 -3.51 4.77
C CYS A 86 -4.84 -4.46 5.37
N LYS A 87 -4.45 -5.25 6.37
CA LYS A 87 -5.40 -6.01 7.19
C LYS A 87 -6.35 -5.00 7.88
N GLY A 88 -7.65 -5.28 7.85
CA GLY A 88 -8.69 -4.29 8.16
C GLY A 88 -8.70 -3.74 9.60
N ASP A 89 -7.98 -4.39 10.51
CA ASP A 89 -7.82 -4.03 11.91
C ASP A 89 -6.43 -3.41 12.19
N LEU A 90 -5.73 -2.84 11.21
CA LEU A 90 -4.45 -2.14 11.42
C LEU A 90 -4.60 -0.63 11.57
N TRP A 91 -3.69 -0.04 12.34
CA TRP A 91 -3.57 1.42 12.39
C TRP A 91 -2.92 1.93 11.11
N SER A 92 -3.14 3.20 10.80
CA SER A 92 -2.53 3.83 9.63
C SER A 92 -1.00 3.73 9.68
N GLU A 93 -0.37 3.83 10.86
CA GLU A 93 1.08 3.71 11.02
C GLU A 93 1.59 2.29 10.75
N ASP A 94 0.91 1.26 11.27
CA ASP A 94 1.26 -0.14 11.03
C ASP A 94 1.05 -0.52 9.56
N CYS A 95 -0.03 -0.01 8.96
CA CYS A 95 -0.33 -0.14 7.54
C CYS A 95 0.79 0.49 6.69
N ALA A 96 1.18 1.73 7.00
CA ALA A 96 2.27 2.43 6.30
C ALA A 96 3.60 1.68 6.43
N SER A 97 3.91 1.14 7.61
CA SER A 97 5.13 0.34 7.82
C SER A 97 5.13 -0.93 6.97
N CYS A 98 4.02 -1.68 6.95
CA CYS A 98 3.92 -2.90 6.14
C CYS A 98 4.06 -2.61 4.64
N LEU A 99 3.43 -1.54 4.16
CA LEU A 99 3.49 -1.18 2.75
C LEU A 99 4.89 -0.70 2.35
N ARG A 100 5.60 0.01 3.22
CA ARG A 100 7.01 0.36 2.98
C ARG A 100 7.88 -0.88 2.82
N ASP A 101 7.68 -1.89 3.68
CA ASP A 101 8.43 -3.15 3.58
C ASP A 101 8.07 -3.93 2.30
N SER A 102 6.79 -3.94 1.92
CA SER A 102 6.32 -4.53 0.67
C SER A 102 6.91 -3.85 -0.56
N VAL A 103 6.93 -2.52 -0.59
CA VAL A 103 7.54 -1.73 -1.68
C VAL A 103 9.05 -1.97 -1.75
N SER A 104 9.72 -2.10 -0.59
CA SER A 104 11.13 -2.47 -0.55
C SER A 104 11.38 -3.84 -1.21
N VAL A 105 10.54 -4.85 -0.94
CA VAL A 105 10.64 -6.17 -1.60
C VAL A 105 10.32 -6.07 -3.09
N ALA A 106 9.34 -5.25 -3.49
CA ALA A 106 9.03 -5.03 -4.90
C ALA A 106 10.25 -4.54 -5.70
N PHE A 107 11.02 -3.60 -5.15
CA PHE A 107 12.20 -3.03 -5.81
C PHE A 107 13.45 -3.90 -5.71
N ASN A 108 13.66 -4.58 -4.59
CA ASN A 108 14.90 -5.30 -4.32
C ASN A 108 14.86 -6.78 -4.74
N THR A 109 13.68 -7.40 -4.74
CA THR A 109 13.51 -8.83 -5.01
C THR A 109 12.78 -9.10 -6.32
N CYS A 110 11.70 -8.36 -6.62
CA CYS A 110 10.95 -8.51 -7.88
C CYS A 110 11.50 -7.62 -9.01
N THR A 111 12.80 -7.38 -9.06
CA THR A 111 13.44 -6.52 -10.07
C THR A 111 13.06 -6.96 -11.48
N ASN A 112 12.68 -6.01 -12.34
CA ASN A 112 12.22 -6.23 -13.73
C ASN A 112 10.93 -7.06 -13.87
N SER A 113 10.10 -7.15 -12.83
CA SER A 113 8.77 -7.76 -12.94
C SER A 113 7.74 -6.75 -13.41
N ASN A 114 6.87 -7.15 -14.33
CA ASN A 114 5.69 -6.38 -14.74
C ASN A 114 4.43 -6.81 -14.00
N ARG A 115 4.45 -8.01 -13.41
CA ARG A 115 3.36 -8.53 -12.57
C ARG A 115 3.96 -8.99 -11.28
N THR A 116 3.41 -8.51 -10.18
CA THR A 116 3.89 -8.87 -8.85
C THR A 116 2.74 -8.87 -7.87
N ALA A 117 2.74 -9.88 -7.00
CA ALA A 117 1.86 -9.98 -5.85
C ALA A 117 2.71 -10.28 -4.62
N LEU A 118 2.55 -9.47 -3.58
CA LEU A 118 3.30 -9.51 -2.33
C LEU A 118 2.31 -9.63 -1.18
N TRP A 119 2.29 -10.79 -0.55
CA TRP A 119 1.44 -11.09 0.60
C TRP A 119 2.28 -11.04 1.87
N PHE A 120 2.15 -9.93 2.60
CA PHE A 120 2.67 -9.80 3.94
C PHE A 120 1.56 -10.14 4.94
N ARG A 121 1.94 -10.51 6.16
CA ARG A 121 0.98 -10.82 7.23
C ARG A 121 -0.01 -9.68 7.49
N TRP A 122 0.43 -8.44 7.26
CA TRP A 122 -0.29 -7.23 7.62
C TRP A 122 -0.79 -6.43 6.40
N CYS A 123 -0.33 -6.73 5.19
CA CYS A 123 -0.75 -6.03 3.99
C CYS A 123 -0.49 -6.83 2.72
N PHE A 124 -1.17 -6.46 1.66
CA PHE A 124 -1.07 -7.02 0.32
C PHE A 124 -0.75 -5.90 -0.67
N LEU A 125 0.23 -6.11 -1.52
CA LEU A 125 0.61 -5.20 -2.61
C LEU A 125 0.63 -5.98 -3.92
N ARG A 126 -0.12 -5.51 -4.91
CA ARG A 126 -0.16 -6.13 -6.24
C ARG A 126 -0.06 -5.07 -7.32
N TYR A 127 0.75 -5.34 -8.35
CA TYR A 127 0.74 -4.59 -9.59
C TYR A 127 0.84 -5.50 -10.82
N SER A 128 0.38 -5.00 -11.96
CA SER A 128 0.32 -5.74 -13.22
C SER A 128 0.29 -4.77 -14.40
N ASP A 129 0.78 -5.20 -15.56
CA ASP A 129 0.57 -4.52 -16.84
C ASP A 129 -0.78 -4.87 -17.51
N GLU A 130 -1.54 -5.76 -16.89
CA GLU A 130 -2.93 -6.09 -17.25
C GLU A 130 -3.89 -5.61 -16.15
N ASP A 131 -5.05 -5.08 -16.55
CA ASP A 131 -6.11 -4.68 -15.62
C ASP A 131 -6.72 -5.91 -14.94
N PHE A 132 -6.62 -5.94 -13.60
CA PHE A 132 -7.15 -7.00 -12.75
C PHE A 132 -8.23 -6.49 -11.78
N PHE A 133 -8.59 -5.21 -11.79
CA PHE A 133 -9.49 -4.66 -10.78
C PHE A 133 -10.89 -5.28 -10.83
N GLY A 134 -11.41 -5.64 -9.66
CA GLY A 134 -12.76 -6.18 -9.52
C GLY A 134 -12.94 -7.58 -10.11
N ARG A 135 -11.84 -8.22 -10.50
CA ARG A 135 -11.84 -9.59 -11.02
C ARG A 135 -11.37 -10.53 -9.92
N TRP A 136 -12.25 -11.41 -9.50
CA TRP A 136 -11.85 -12.54 -8.69
C TRP A 136 -11.04 -13.51 -9.57
N GLU A 137 -9.81 -13.76 -9.15
CA GLU A 137 -8.97 -14.83 -9.67
C GLU A 137 -8.75 -15.85 -8.55
N GLY A 138 -8.95 -17.15 -8.84
CA GLY A 138 -8.68 -18.25 -7.92
C GLY A 138 -7.19 -18.52 -7.68
N VAL A 139 -6.35 -17.47 -7.68
CA VAL A 139 -4.90 -17.59 -7.51
C VAL A 139 -4.58 -17.60 -6.02
N LEU A 140 -4.28 -18.79 -5.52
CA LEU A 140 -3.73 -18.97 -4.17
C LEU A 140 -2.35 -18.29 -4.09
N GLY A 141 -2.20 -17.43 -3.09
CA GLY A 141 -0.91 -16.89 -2.69
C GLY A 141 -0.13 -17.99 -1.99
N GLY A 142 -0.69 -18.49 -0.89
CA GLY A 142 -0.09 -19.58 -0.12
C GLY A 142 -0.91 -19.96 1.11
N ILE A 143 -0.40 -20.96 1.82
CA ILE A 143 -0.92 -21.44 3.11
C ILE A 143 0.21 -21.43 4.13
N SER A 144 -0.10 -21.01 5.35
CA SER A 144 0.82 -21.06 6.48
C SER A 144 0.17 -21.77 7.65
N TYR A 145 0.96 -22.61 8.33
CA TYR A 145 0.57 -23.30 9.56
C TYR A 145 1.37 -22.72 10.72
N GLY A 146 0.71 -22.44 11.84
CA GLY A 146 1.38 -22.00 13.07
C GLY A 146 1.92 -23.18 13.89
N ASN A 147 2.86 -22.90 14.79
CA ASN A 147 3.42 -23.88 15.74
C ASN A 147 2.46 -24.13 16.92
N ALA A 148 1.25 -24.59 16.63
CA ALA A 148 0.20 -24.79 17.62
C ALA A 148 -0.13 -26.26 17.84
N SER A 149 -0.64 -26.57 19.02
CA SER A 149 -1.18 -27.89 19.32
C SER A 149 -2.37 -28.19 18.40
N ALA A 150 -2.46 -29.44 17.97
CA ALA A 150 -3.59 -29.91 17.21
C ALA A 150 -4.84 -29.98 18.11
N ASP A 151 -5.96 -29.48 17.60
CA ASP A 151 -7.26 -29.59 18.23
C ASP A 151 -7.81 -31.02 18.12
N ASN A 152 -8.83 -31.33 18.93
CA ASN A 152 -9.69 -32.46 18.62
C ASN A 152 -10.65 -32.09 17.47
N LEU A 153 -11.19 -33.11 16.79
CA LEU A 153 -12.03 -32.90 15.60
C LEU A 153 -13.30 -32.09 15.88
N THR A 154 -13.87 -32.18 17.08
CA THR A 154 -15.05 -31.39 17.47
C THR A 154 -14.72 -29.90 17.59
N VAL A 155 -13.57 -29.57 18.19
CA VAL A 155 -13.09 -28.19 18.27
C VAL A 155 -12.77 -27.65 16.87
N ALA A 156 -12.08 -28.45 16.04
CA ALA A 156 -11.79 -28.08 14.66
C ALA A 156 -13.07 -27.81 13.85
N ALA A 157 -14.11 -28.63 14.01
CA ALA A 157 -15.41 -28.42 13.34
C ALA A 157 -16.10 -27.12 13.76
N LYS A 158 -16.02 -26.75 15.05
CA LYS A 158 -16.51 -25.44 15.53
C LYS A 158 -15.69 -24.29 14.94
N GLY A 159 -14.38 -24.44 14.84
CA GLY A 159 -13.49 -23.48 14.17
C GLY A 159 -13.84 -23.29 12.69
N LYS A 160 -14.08 -24.37 11.95
CA LYS A 160 -14.55 -24.33 10.55
C LYS A 160 -15.88 -23.58 10.42
N SER A 161 -16.82 -23.86 11.33
CA SER A 161 -18.12 -23.18 11.37
C SER A 161 -17.97 -21.68 11.60
N LEU A 162 -17.09 -21.27 12.51
CA LEU A 162 -16.75 -19.85 12.72
C LEU A 162 -16.23 -19.21 11.43
N MET A 163 -15.29 -19.86 10.73
CA MET A 163 -14.71 -19.29 9.51
C MET A 163 -15.76 -19.15 8.38
N ALA A 164 -16.68 -20.10 8.26
CA ALA A 164 -17.80 -20.02 7.33
C ALA A 164 -18.77 -18.88 7.67
N GLU A 165 -19.09 -18.68 8.96
CA GLU A 165 -19.92 -17.57 9.42
C GLU A 165 -19.28 -16.20 9.11
N LEU A 166 -17.99 -16.06 9.41
CA LEU A 166 -17.24 -14.84 9.09
C LEU A 166 -17.24 -14.57 7.59
N ALA A 167 -16.93 -15.59 6.77
CA ALA A 167 -16.94 -15.51 5.32
C ALA A 167 -18.27 -15.03 4.75
N ALA A 168 -19.40 -15.54 5.26
CA ALA A 168 -20.73 -15.14 4.83
C ALA A 168 -21.07 -13.68 5.19
N GLY A 169 -20.51 -13.15 6.28
CA GLY A 169 -20.75 -11.79 6.73
C GLY A 169 -19.93 -10.72 5.99
N VAL A 170 -18.70 -11.04 5.58
CA VAL A 170 -17.74 -10.07 5.00
C VAL A 170 -18.30 -9.25 3.83
N PRO A 171 -19.02 -9.80 2.85
CA PRO A 171 -19.53 -9.02 1.71
C PRO A 171 -20.44 -7.84 2.08
N SER A 172 -21.02 -7.86 3.28
CA SER A 172 -21.90 -6.80 3.79
C SER A 172 -21.19 -5.78 4.67
N GLU A 173 -19.91 -5.99 4.99
CA GLU A 173 -19.13 -5.11 5.86
C GLU A 173 -18.50 -3.97 5.05
N PRO A 174 -18.55 -2.70 5.52
CA PRO A 174 -18.03 -1.54 4.78
C PRO A 174 -16.54 -1.62 4.40
N LEU A 175 -15.75 -2.30 5.23
CA LEU A 175 -14.30 -2.49 5.01
C LEU A 175 -13.98 -3.86 4.40
N MET A 176 -14.99 -4.66 4.07
CA MET A 176 -14.85 -6.03 3.55
C MET A 176 -13.94 -6.91 4.39
N PHE A 177 -14.03 -6.80 5.71
CA PHE A 177 -13.41 -7.74 6.64
C PHE A 177 -14.32 -7.97 7.85
N LYS A 178 -14.18 -9.14 8.46
CA LYS A 178 -14.89 -9.52 9.68
C LYS A 178 -14.00 -10.40 10.54
N ALA A 179 -14.05 -10.19 11.85
CA ALA A 179 -13.32 -10.97 12.82
C ALA A 179 -14.25 -11.42 13.94
N GLY A 180 -13.97 -12.58 14.53
CA GLY A 180 -14.79 -13.16 15.58
C GLY A 180 -14.11 -14.32 16.28
N PHE A 181 -14.79 -14.88 17.26
CA PHE A 181 -14.31 -16.04 17.99
C PHE A 181 -15.45 -16.98 18.34
N VAL A 182 -15.10 -18.25 18.58
CA VAL A 182 -15.99 -19.26 19.15
C VAL A 182 -15.37 -19.78 20.44
N ASP A 183 -16.18 -19.87 21.49
CA ASP A 183 -15.79 -20.52 22.74
C ASP A 183 -16.03 -22.03 22.63
N VAL A 184 -14.97 -22.81 22.83
CA VAL A 184 -15.02 -24.28 22.71
C VAL A 184 -14.88 -24.99 24.06
N GLY A 185 -15.14 -24.29 25.16
CA GLY A 185 -15.11 -24.82 26.52
C GLY A 185 -13.67 -24.92 27.05
N ASP A 186 -13.31 -26.06 27.63
CA ASP A 186 -12.00 -26.25 28.29
C ASP A 186 -10.81 -26.07 27.34
N ALA A 187 -11.01 -26.24 26.03
CA ALA A 187 -9.97 -25.98 25.01
C ALA A 187 -9.78 -24.49 24.69
N GLY A 188 -10.53 -23.60 25.35
CA GLY A 188 -10.45 -22.14 25.22
C GLY A 188 -11.24 -21.60 24.03
N LYS A 189 -10.77 -20.47 23.49
CA LYS A 189 -11.40 -19.81 22.34
C LYS A 189 -10.65 -20.10 21.05
N ARG A 190 -11.36 -20.09 19.93
CA ARG A 190 -10.77 -20.08 18.58
C ARG A 190 -11.18 -18.80 17.88
N TYR A 191 -10.22 -18.17 17.21
CA TYR A 191 -10.34 -16.84 16.65
C TYR A 191 -10.22 -16.93 15.13
N GLY A 192 -11.05 -16.17 14.43
CA GLY A 192 -11.09 -16.11 12.98
C GLY A 192 -11.12 -14.69 12.47
N LEU A 193 -10.55 -14.47 11.30
CA LEU A 193 -10.69 -13.26 10.51
C LEU A 193 -10.80 -13.64 9.02
N ALA A 194 -11.77 -13.06 8.33
CA ALA A 194 -11.91 -13.16 6.88
C ALA A 194 -11.90 -11.76 6.26
N GLN A 195 -11.28 -11.60 5.09
CA GLN A 195 -11.17 -10.32 4.41
C GLN A 195 -11.17 -10.50 2.89
N CYS A 196 -11.95 -9.69 2.18
CA CYS A 196 -11.83 -9.55 0.73
C CYS A 196 -10.96 -8.36 0.36
N ASN A 197 -10.37 -8.45 -0.84
CA ASN A 197 -9.78 -7.29 -1.45
C ASN A 197 -10.88 -6.31 -1.87
N ARG A 198 -10.67 -5.03 -1.56
CA ARG A 198 -11.72 -3.99 -1.69
C ARG A 198 -11.93 -3.48 -3.12
N ASP A 199 -11.18 -4.02 -4.08
CA ASP A 199 -11.49 -3.83 -5.50
C ASP A 199 -12.64 -4.74 -5.97
N LEU A 200 -12.93 -5.83 -5.26
CA LEU A 200 -14.05 -6.72 -5.55
C LEU A 200 -15.40 -6.09 -5.16
N ASN A 201 -16.46 -6.48 -5.88
CA ASN A 201 -17.83 -6.23 -5.43
C ASN A 201 -18.30 -7.30 -4.42
N ALA A 202 -19.46 -7.09 -3.79
CA ALA A 202 -19.99 -8.02 -2.78
C ALA A 202 -20.19 -9.44 -3.30
N SER A 203 -20.66 -9.61 -4.55
CA SER A 203 -20.85 -10.94 -5.15
C SER A 203 -19.52 -11.66 -5.37
N SER A 204 -18.54 -11.00 -5.99
CA SER A 204 -17.21 -11.58 -6.23
C SER A 204 -16.46 -11.85 -4.92
N CYS A 205 -16.64 -11.00 -3.92
CA CYS A 205 -16.13 -11.23 -2.57
C CYS A 205 -16.74 -12.50 -1.94
N GLY A 206 -18.07 -12.64 -2.01
CA GLY A 206 -18.76 -13.82 -1.49
C GLY A 206 -18.32 -15.12 -2.19
N GLN A 207 -18.14 -15.08 -3.51
CA GLN A 207 -17.64 -16.22 -4.27
C GLN A 207 -16.20 -16.58 -3.87
N CYS A 208 -15.31 -15.58 -3.73
CA CYS A 208 -13.93 -15.80 -3.29
C CYS A 208 -13.90 -16.47 -1.92
N LEU A 209 -14.63 -15.93 -0.94
CA LEU A 209 -14.63 -16.46 0.42
C LEU A 209 -15.31 -17.83 0.53
N THR A 210 -16.32 -18.11 -0.31
CA THR A 210 -16.93 -19.45 -0.39
C THR A 210 -15.88 -20.47 -0.84
N ALA A 211 -15.17 -20.19 -1.93
CA ALA A 211 -14.09 -21.05 -2.42
C ALA A 211 -12.95 -21.19 -1.37
N GLN A 212 -12.66 -20.10 -0.65
CA GLN A 212 -11.64 -20.11 0.40
C GLN A 212 -12.05 -20.97 1.61
N VAL A 213 -13.34 -20.97 1.99
CA VAL A 213 -13.90 -21.85 3.03
C VAL A 213 -13.81 -23.31 2.62
N GLU A 214 -14.16 -23.65 1.38
CA GLU A 214 -14.04 -25.02 0.85
C GLU A 214 -12.59 -25.50 0.86
N PHE A 215 -11.66 -24.62 0.46
CA PHE A 215 -10.23 -24.91 0.53
C PHE A 215 -9.76 -25.07 1.99
N LEU A 216 -10.20 -24.17 2.88
CA LEU A 216 -9.87 -24.23 4.30
C LEU A 216 -10.35 -25.54 4.94
N ASP A 217 -11.54 -26.04 4.56
CA ASP A 217 -12.07 -27.30 5.08
C ASP A 217 -11.14 -28.50 4.80
N GLN A 218 -10.50 -28.50 3.63
CA GLN A 218 -9.57 -29.55 3.19
C GLN A 218 -8.22 -29.48 3.91
N VAL A 219 -7.71 -28.27 4.17
CA VAL A 219 -6.34 -28.05 4.68
C VAL A 219 -6.27 -27.83 6.18
N LEU A 220 -7.36 -27.38 6.83
CA LEU A 220 -7.35 -27.11 8.26
C LEU A 220 -7.05 -28.38 9.05
N GLY A 221 -7.67 -29.51 8.67
CA GLY A 221 -7.61 -30.75 9.45
C GLY A 221 -8.01 -30.48 10.90
N ASN A 222 -7.06 -30.66 11.82
CA ASN A 222 -7.18 -30.28 13.23
C ASN A 222 -6.14 -29.25 13.68
N ASN A 223 -5.52 -28.52 12.75
CA ASN A 223 -4.60 -27.44 13.08
C ASN A 223 -5.36 -26.30 13.75
N SER A 224 -4.82 -25.78 14.84
CA SER A 224 -5.40 -24.64 15.56
C SER A 224 -4.86 -23.28 15.08
N MET A 225 -3.97 -23.28 14.08
CA MET A 225 -3.42 -22.08 13.44
C MET A 225 -3.21 -22.30 11.94
N VAL A 226 -4.00 -21.64 11.11
CA VAL A 226 -3.88 -21.70 9.64
C VAL A 226 -4.21 -20.34 9.04
N ASP A 227 -3.32 -19.85 8.18
CA ASP A 227 -3.54 -18.67 7.36
C ASP A 227 -3.61 -19.09 5.89
N VAL A 228 -4.64 -18.64 5.18
CA VAL A 228 -4.82 -18.86 3.74
C VAL A 228 -4.92 -17.51 3.07
N ILE A 229 -4.00 -17.24 2.15
CA ILE A 229 -3.88 -15.95 1.47
C ILE A 229 -4.00 -16.11 -0.04
N SER A 230 -4.68 -15.17 -0.70
CA SER A 230 -4.91 -15.20 -2.14
C SER A 230 -4.94 -13.81 -2.77
N ASN A 231 -5.08 -13.75 -4.10
CA ASN A 231 -5.22 -12.50 -4.84
C ASN A 231 -6.55 -11.77 -4.61
N GLY A 232 -7.57 -12.44 -4.04
CA GLY A 232 -8.92 -11.89 -3.92
C GLY A 232 -9.44 -11.81 -2.49
N CYS A 233 -9.11 -12.78 -1.64
CA CYS A 233 -9.57 -12.83 -0.26
C CYS A 233 -8.61 -13.65 0.61
N ASN A 234 -8.68 -13.44 1.91
CA ASN A 234 -7.75 -14.02 2.87
C ASN A 234 -8.53 -14.48 4.10
N MET A 235 -8.05 -15.55 4.72
CA MET A 235 -8.60 -16.12 5.95
C MET A 235 -7.48 -16.43 6.94
N TRP A 236 -7.64 -16.01 8.18
CA TRP A 236 -6.72 -16.27 9.28
C TRP A 236 -7.50 -16.97 10.40
N TYR A 237 -7.01 -18.12 10.83
CA TYR A 237 -7.60 -18.91 11.93
C TYR A 237 -6.53 -19.20 12.98
N ASN A 238 -6.85 -19.00 14.26
CA ASN A 238 -5.87 -19.11 15.32
C ASN A 238 -6.47 -19.49 16.69
N SER A 239 -5.65 -20.04 17.59
CA SER A 239 -6.01 -20.36 18.98
C SER A 239 -5.81 -19.19 19.95
N TYR A 240 -5.17 -18.10 19.53
CA TYR A 240 -5.10 -16.84 20.29
C TYR A 240 -5.69 -15.67 19.51
N GLN A 241 -6.06 -14.60 20.22
CA GLN A 241 -6.54 -13.39 19.60
C GLN A 241 -5.40 -12.66 18.86
N PHE A 242 -5.51 -12.53 17.54
CA PHE A 242 -4.49 -11.92 16.67
C PHE A 242 -4.97 -10.64 15.96
N TYR A 243 -6.14 -10.14 16.34
CA TYR A 243 -6.74 -8.94 15.78
C TYR A 243 -7.22 -8.00 16.88
N ARG A 244 -7.30 -6.70 16.55
CA ARG A 244 -7.84 -5.68 17.45
C ARG A 244 -9.37 -5.71 17.47
N ASN A 245 -9.97 -5.48 18.64
CA ASN A 245 -11.43 -5.34 18.74
C ASN A 245 -11.87 -4.05 18.04
N SER A 246 -12.92 -4.12 17.21
CA SER A 246 -13.53 -2.96 16.55
C SER A 246 -13.97 -1.86 17.53
N SER A 247 -14.32 -2.22 18.78
CA SER A 247 -14.63 -1.28 19.87
C SER A 247 -13.45 -0.41 20.32
N SER A 248 -12.23 -0.68 19.83
CA SER A 248 -11.00 0.06 20.16
C SER A 248 -10.41 0.82 18.98
N ILE A 249 -11.12 0.89 17.85
CA ILE A 249 -10.81 1.81 16.75
C ILE A 249 -11.49 3.14 17.13
N PRO A 250 -10.73 4.19 17.52
CA PRO A 250 -11.29 5.53 17.59
C PRO A 250 -11.84 5.81 16.20
N ALA A 251 -13.11 6.19 16.14
CA ALA A 251 -13.61 6.88 14.95
C ALA A 251 -12.58 7.97 14.65
N GLN A 252 -11.88 7.86 13.52
CA GLN A 252 -11.08 8.99 13.07
C GLN A 252 -12.10 10.12 12.92
N GLY A 253 -11.97 11.12 13.79
CA GLY A 253 -12.80 12.32 13.70
C GLY A 253 -12.72 12.87 12.27
N PRO A 254 -13.73 13.64 11.84
CA PRO A 254 -13.67 14.27 10.54
C PRO A 254 -12.31 14.96 10.36
N PRO A 255 -11.72 14.89 9.15
CA PRO A 255 -10.42 15.51 8.89
C PRO A 255 -10.45 16.94 9.43
N PRO A 256 -9.36 17.43 10.06
CA PRO A 256 -9.33 18.78 10.60
C PRO A 256 -9.77 19.74 9.48
N SER A 257 -10.90 20.40 9.73
CA SER A 257 -11.42 21.42 8.83
C SER A 257 -10.27 22.39 8.55
N THR A 258 -9.93 22.53 7.28
CA THR A 258 -8.93 23.49 6.82
C THR A 258 -9.22 24.84 7.48
N PRO A 259 -8.21 25.53 8.04
CA PRO A 259 -8.39 26.89 8.53
C PRO A 259 -9.04 27.71 7.42
N PRO A 260 -9.97 28.63 7.73
CA PRO A 260 -10.52 29.52 6.72
C PRO A 260 -9.34 30.19 6.01
N VAL A 261 -9.28 30.02 4.68
CA VAL A 261 -8.43 30.84 3.84
C VAL A 261 -8.85 32.27 4.16
N MET A 262 -7.99 33.04 4.83
CA MET A 262 -8.17 34.49 4.91
C MET A 262 -8.27 34.95 3.47
N ALA A 263 -9.44 35.45 3.10
CA ALA A 263 -9.64 36.11 1.83
C ALA A 263 -8.53 37.16 1.69
N GLY A 264 -7.70 37.02 0.66
CA GLY A 264 -6.78 38.07 0.27
C GLY A 264 -7.57 39.38 0.06
N PRO A 265 -6.93 40.55 0.24
CA PRO A 265 -7.61 41.82 0.07
C PRO A 265 -8.28 41.88 -1.32
N PRO A 266 -9.48 42.49 -1.41
CA PRO A 266 -10.17 42.59 -2.69
C PRO A 266 -9.32 43.39 -3.69
N PRO A 267 -9.41 43.05 -5.00
CA PRO A 267 -8.73 43.81 -6.02
C PRO A 267 -9.24 45.27 -6.05
N PRO A 268 -8.37 46.27 -6.27
CA PRO A 268 -8.81 47.65 -6.41
C PRO A 268 -9.74 47.81 -7.60
N ALA A 269 -10.87 48.49 -7.40
CA ALA A 269 -11.80 48.85 -8.46
C ALA A 269 -11.27 50.03 -9.30
N ASN A 270 -11.33 49.87 -10.62
CA ASN A 270 -11.34 50.87 -11.69
C ASN A 270 -10.56 52.18 -11.51
N ALA A 271 -9.47 52.31 -12.29
CA ALA A 271 -9.03 53.60 -12.82
C ALA A 271 -9.38 53.69 -14.31
N SER A 272 -10.08 54.77 -14.69
CA SER A 272 -10.39 55.17 -16.08
C SER A 272 -9.12 55.44 -16.92
N PRO A 273 -9.24 55.52 -18.25
CA PRO A 273 -8.10 55.48 -19.16
C PRO A 273 -7.30 56.79 -19.13
N GLN A 274 -6.00 56.71 -18.84
CA GLN A 274 -5.05 57.78 -19.12
C GLN A 274 -4.20 57.41 -20.34
N THR A 275 -4.11 58.40 -21.24
CA THR A 275 -3.38 58.43 -22.52
C THR A 275 -1.90 58.01 -22.42
N PRO A 276 -1.34 57.41 -23.49
CA PRO A 276 0.05 56.95 -23.48
C PRO A 276 1.05 58.12 -23.66
N PRO A 277 2.16 58.16 -22.90
CA PRO A 277 3.33 58.96 -23.25
C PRO A 277 4.23 58.23 -24.27
N PRO A 278 5.06 58.98 -25.03
CA PRO A 278 5.72 58.47 -26.22
C PRO A 278 6.94 57.58 -25.94
N SER A 279 7.16 56.68 -26.89
CA SER A 279 8.27 55.76 -27.09
C SER A 279 9.64 56.25 -26.61
N ALA A 280 10.31 55.44 -25.77
CA ALA A 280 11.74 55.52 -25.51
C ALA A 280 12.46 54.27 -26.06
N ALA A 281 13.61 54.54 -26.68
CA ALA A 281 14.48 53.73 -27.52
C ALA A 281 14.97 52.37 -26.93
N PRO A 282 15.48 51.43 -27.77
CA PRO A 282 15.77 50.07 -27.35
C PRO A 282 17.05 50.00 -26.50
N ARG A 283 16.99 49.26 -25.38
CA ARG A 283 18.16 48.94 -24.56
C ARG A 283 18.83 47.66 -25.08
N GLN A 284 20.10 47.81 -25.45
CA GLN A 284 21.04 46.76 -25.84
C GLN A 284 21.20 45.70 -24.74
N LEU A 285 21.30 44.44 -25.17
CA LEU A 285 21.53 43.25 -24.36
C LEU A 285 23.02 43.16 -23.99
N GLN A 286 23.40 43.45 -22.74
CA GLN A 286 24.77 43.21 -22.27
C GLN A 286 24.94 41.77 -21.80
N SER A 287 25.65 40.97 -22.60
CA SER A 287 26.13 39.64 -22.25
C SER A 287 27.26 39.72 -21.22
N SER A 288 27.09 39.04 -20.08
CA SER A 288 28.04 38.98 -18.98
C SER A 288 29.26 38.11 -19.35
N PHE A 289 30.42 38.72 -19.61
CA PHE A 289 31.67 38.03 -19.99
C PHE A 289 32.64 37.77 -18.83
N THR A 290 32.24 38.00 -17.58
CA THR A 290 33.16 37.99 -16.43
C THR A 290 33.49 36.61 -15.85
N VAL A 291 32.79 35.54 -16.23
CA VAL A 291 32.97 34.21 -15.63
C VAL A 291 34.08 33.38 -16.31
N VAL A 292 34.33 33.61 -17.61
CA VAL A 292 35.29 32.80 -18.38
C VAL A 292 36.75 33.15 -18.07
N ALA A 293 37.04 34.41 -17.76
CA ALA A 293 38.41 34.87 -17.47
C ALA A 293 38.95 34.39 -16.11
N VAL A 294 38.08 34.13 -15.14
CA VAL A 294 38.49 33.66 -13.80
C VAL A 294 38.84 32.17 -13.84
N MET A 295 38.15 31.38 -14.67
CA MET A 295 38.41 29.94 -14.79
C MET A 295 39.71 29.63 -15.54
N THR A 296 40.08 30.42 -16.55
CA THR A 296 41.34 30.25 -17.27
C THR A 296 42.56 30.63 -16.44
N LEU A 297 42.44 31.65 -15.58
CA LEU A 297 43.52 32.07 -14.68
C LEU A 297 43.78 31.04 -13.56
N LEU A 298 42.74 30.37 -13.06
CA LEU A 298 42.87 29.31 -12.05
C LEU A 298 43.54 28.04 -12.61
N LEU A 299 43.25 27.69 -13.87
CA LEU A 299 43.86 26.52 -14.54
C LEU A 299 45.35 26.72 -14.85
N LEU A 300 45.78 27.94 -15.17
CA LEU A 300 47.19 28.26 -15.40
C LEU A 300 48.01 28.19 -14.10
N LEU A 301 47.45 28.65 -12.97
CA LEU A 301 48.13 28.63 -11.66
C LEU A 301 48.32 27.20 -11.11
N LEU A 302 47.44 26.26 -11.46
CA LEU A 302 47.55 24.85 -11.05
C LEU A 302 48.60 24.07 -11.85
N SER A 303 48.98 24.52 -13.05
CA SER A 303 50.01 23.87 -13.88
C SER A 303 51.45 24.24 -13.52
N SER A 304 51.67 25.28 -12.70
CA SER A 304 53.01 25.74 -12.32
C SER A 304 53.52 25.17 -10.98
N SER A 305 52.79 24.25 -10.35
CA SER A 305 53.18 23.61 -9.08
C SER A 305 53.61 22.15 -9.20
N ALA A 306 53.81 21.66 -10.44
CA ALA A 306 54.27 20.30 -10.72
C ALA A 306 55.46 20.34 -11.70
N LEU A 307 56.58 20.90 -11.24
CA LEU A 307 57.95 20.69 -11.76
C LEU A 307 58.93 20.98 -10.63
#